data_AF-J5UKW0-F1
#
_entry.id   AF-J5UKW0-F1
#
_cell.length_a   1.000
_cell.length_b   1.000
_cell.length_c   1.000
_cell.angle_alpha   90.00
_cell.angle_beta   90.00
_cell.angle_gamma   90.00
#
_symmetry.space_group_name_H-M   'P 1'
#
loop_
_entity.id
_entity.type
_entity.pdbx_description
1 polymer ?
#
loop_
_entity_poly.entity_id
_entity_poly.type
_entity_poly.pdbx_seq_one_letter_code
_entity_poly.pdbx_strand_id
1 'polypeptide(L)'
;MKKIYILGLIIALIMVFCSGCILPDGEPLTTERITELVYKRYGEGRAKIRQVDKKTWQISPTDYPDIKYTIKQKIGHGGVIPVPAYTYTEDRMKQVGRIVVPKFFSSKERKKLQFSDGIIKISYNAKSDADVETMCTKLEAMCEYMNNNYGAVVRDEYVMMYFDEMPIRVSTDRKYKKTVMRDNLSRTKITSYLDSKYGSGTYTFRKVPSDEVSHEGEVEVTLNEYPDMPFYLAANTNASKRGKLTDTLYSDMLANLVFNFPKDDYDSSSYLEISAQDNLDGELYNGVRLKRYLKWGDESGVISNMQAIRKALRVYLNQYPMINYSDYPKNQHKVKPPICMEISVQF
;
A
#
# COMPACT_ATOMS: atom_id res chain seq x y z
N MET A 1 -49.17 11.91 -23.50
CA MET A 1 -48.54 12.14 -22.18
C MET A 1 -48.86 11.04 -21.15
N LYS A 2 -50.13 10.65 -20.88
CA LYS A 2 -50.46 9.60 -19.88
C LYS A 2 -49.74 8.24 -20.03
N LYS A 3 -49.44 7.78 -21.26
CA LYS A 3 -48.76 6.49 -21.50
C LYS A 3 -47.26 6.49 -21.13
N ILE A 4 -46.59 7.65 -21.16
CA ILE A 4 -45.16 7.77 -20.83
C ILE A 4 -44.96 7.77 -19.30
N TYR A 5 -45.88 8.39 -18.56
CA TYR A 5 -45.86 8.35 -17.09
C TYR A 5 -46.12 6.95 -16.52
N ILE A 6 -46.99 6.16 -17.15
CA ILE A 6 -47.26 4.77 -16.76
C ILE A 6 -46.02 3.89 -16.99
N LEU A 7 -45.32 4.07 -18.12
CA LEU A 7 -44.10 3.32 -18.41
C LEU A 7 -42.97 3.67 -17.43
N GLY A 8 -42.79 4.96 -17.10
CA GLY A 8 -41.83 5.40 -16.10
C GLY A 8 -42.15 4.88 -14.69
N LEU A 9 -43.43 4.81 -14.33
CA LEU A 9 -43.88 4.25 -13.04
C LEU A 9 -43.65 2.73 -12.97
N ILE A 10 -43.89 2.00 -14.06
CA ILE A 10 -43.64 0.57 -14.15
C ILE A 10 -42.13 0.29 -14.07
N ILE A 11 -41.29 1.08 -14.73
CA ILE A 11 -39.81 0.93 -14.65
C ILE A 11 -39.31 1.26 -13.25
N ALA A 12 -39.85 2.29 -12.59
CA ALA A 12 -39.52 2.61 -11.20
C ALA A 12 -39.98 1.50 -10.23
N LEU A 13 -41.17 0.93 -10.44
CA LEU A 13 -41.68 -0.21 -9.67
C LEU A 13 -40.84 -1.47 -9.92
N ILE A 14 -40.44 -1.76 -11.16
CA ILE A 14 -39.52 -2.86 -11.47
C ILE A 14 -38.16 -2.60 -10.85
N MET A 15 -37.63 -1.39 -10.86
CA MET A 15 -36.39 -1.08 -10.15
C MET A 15 -36.54 -1.22 -8.64
N VAL A 16 -37.68 -0.89 -8.04
CA VAL A 16 -37.97 -1.09 -6.61
C VAL A 16 -38.22 -2.58 -6.26
N PHE A 17 -38.81 -3.36 -7.17
CA PHE A 17 -39.02 -4.81 -7.02
C PHE A 17 -37.77 -5.64 -7.35
N CYS A 18 -36.90 -5.18 -8.25
CA CYS A 18 -35.59 -5.77 -8.58
C CYS A 18 -34.46 -5.27 -7.66
N SER A 19 -34.65 -4.12 -6.99
CA SER A 19 -33.93 -3.80 -5.75
C SER A 19 -34.67 -4.32 -4.51
N GLY A 20 -35.66 -5.21 -4.74
CA GLY A 20 -36.34 -5.97 -3.71
C GLY A 20 -35.31 -6.48 -2.74
N CYS A 21 -35.54 -6.15 -1.46
CA CYS A 21 -34.78 -6.55 -0.29
C CYS A 21 -33.86 -7.73 -0.62
N ILE A 22 -32.61 -7.45 -1.01
CA ILE A 22 -31.65 -8.52 -1.22
C ILE A 22 -31.40 -9.07 0.17
N LEU A 23 -32.19 -10.08 0.54
CA LEU A 23 -32.00 -10.83 1.76
C LEU A 23 -30.54 -11.27 1.72
N PRO A 24 -29.77 -11.00 2.79
CA PRO A 24 -28.38 -11.40 2.79
C PRO A 24 -28.30 -12.88 2.48
N ASP A 25 -27.46 -13.25 1.52
CA ASP A 25 -27.19 -14.63 1.18
C ASP A 25 -26.65 -15.37 2.40
N GLY A 26 -27.08 -16.61 2.54
CA GLY A 26 -26.83 -17.46 3.72
C GLY A 26 -27.71 -17.16 4.93
N GLU A 27 -27.52 -17.96 5.98
CA GLU A 27 -28.23 -17.81 7.25
C GLU A 27 -27.50 -16.86 8.22
N PRO A 28 -28.23 -16.17 9.12
CA PRO A 28 -27.62 -15.46 10.23
C PRO A 28 -26.65 -16.34 11.02
N LEU A 29 -25.62 -15.74 11.64
CA LEU A 29 -24.73 -16.47 12.54
C LEU A 29 -25.51 -16.97 13.75
N THR A 30 -25.36 -18.25 14.04
CA THR A 30 -25.93 -18.91 15.22
C THR A 30 -24.85 -19.15 16.28
N THR A 31 -25.27 -19.41 17.51
CA THR A 31 -24.34 -19.74 18.60
C THR A 31 -23.60 -21.04 18.30
N GLU A 32 -24.24 -22.00 17.64
CA GLU A 32 -23.63 -23.27 17.21
C GLU A 32 -22.50 -23.01 16.21
N ARG A 33 -22.73 -22.18 15.18
CA ARG A 33 -21.72 -21.84 14.18
C ARG A 33 -20.54 -21.06 14.76
N ILE A 34 -20.81 -20.16 15.71
CA ILE A 34 -19.76 -19.48 16.48
C ILE A 34 -18.97 -20.49 17.33
N THR A 35 -19.65 -21.47 17.92
CA THR A 35 -19.02 -22.52 18.73
C THR A 35 -18.09 -23.37 17.91
N GLU A 36 -18.51 -23.85 16.73
CA GLU A 36 -17.66 -24.58 15.79
C GLU A 36 -16.43 -23.76 15.39
N LEU A 37 -16.60 -22.48 15.05
CA LEU A 37 -15.49 -21.60 14.68
C LEU A 37 -14.48 -21.44 15.81
N VAL A 38 -14.95 -21.22 17.03
CA VAL A 38 -14.11 -21.05 18.22
C VAL A 38 -13.42 -22.35 18.59
N TYR A 39 -14.09 -23.49 18.48
CA TYR A 39 -13.51 -24.81 18.78
C TYR A 39 -12.52 -25.28 17.72
N LYS A 40 -12.72 -24.95 16.44
CA LYS A 40 -11.69 -25.15 15.41
C LYS A 40 -10.39 -24.39 15.74
N ARG A 41 -10.52 -23.28 16.48
CA ARG A 41 -9.39 -22.45 16.89
C ARG A 41 -8.68 -22.96 18.14
N TYR A 42 -9.41 -23.08 19.23
CA TYR A 42 -8.83 -23.37 20.54
C TYR A 42 -8.93 -24.83 20.95
N GLY A 43 -9.76 -25.63 20.29
CA GLY A 43 -10.16 -26.97 20.73
C GLY A 43 -11.51 -26.96 21.47
N GLU A 44 -12.22 -28.09 21.43
CA GLU A 44 -13.50 -28.26 22.09
C GLU A 44 -13.40 -28.05 23.61
N GLY A 45 -14.34 -27.31 24.19
CA GLY A 45 -14.37 -27.00 25.63
C GLY A 45 -13.28 -26.03 26.11
N ARG A 46 -12.38 -25.57 25.24
CA ARG A 46 -11.27 -24.68 25.60
C ARG A 46 -11.58 -23.18 25.48
N ALA A 47 -12.85 -22.83 25.30
CA ALA A 47 -13.30 -21.45 25.36
C ALA A 47 -14.74 -21.37 25.89
N LYS A 48 -14.99 -20.36 26.72
CA LYS A 48 -16.35 -19.99 27.13
C LYS A 48 -16.95 -19.06 26.08
N ILE A 49 -18.16 -19.40 25.63
CA ILE A 49 -18.90 -18.64 24.62
C ILE A 49 -20.18 -18.14 25.27
N ARG A 50 -20.37 -16.83 25.28
CA ARG A 50 -21.58 -16.21 25.82
C ARG A 50 -22.20 -15.30 24.78
N GLN A 51 -23.40 -15.62 24.32
CA GLN A 51 -24.18 -14.71 23.50
C GLN A 51 -24.57 -13.49 24.35
N VAL A 52 -24.15 -12.30 23.93
CA VAL A 52 -24.41 -11.04 24.64
C VAL A 52 -25.69 -10.40 24.11
N ASP A 53 -25.92 -10.52 22.81
CA ASP A 53 -27.15 -10.10 22.14
C ASP A 53 -27.36 -10.97 20.88
N LYS A 54 -28.43 -10.69 20.11
CA LYS A 54 -28.81 -11.47 18.92
C LYS A 54 -27.72 -11.55 17.82
N LYS A 55 -26.71 -10.67 17.84
CA LYS A 55 -25.68 -10.55 16.80
C LYS A 55 -24.25 -10.55 17.36
N THR A 56 -24.07 -10.70 18.67
CA THR A 56 -22.77 -10.54 19.32
C THR A 56 -22.52 -11.66 20.33
N TRP A 57 -21.35 -12.28 20.23
CA TRP A 57 -20.86 -13.31 21.16
C TRP A 57 -19.56 -12.86 21.79
N GLN A 58 -19.46 -13.03 23.11
CA GLN A 58 -18.22 -12.86 23.85
C GLN A 58 -17.53 -14.21 23.98
N ILE A 59 -16.24 -14.23 23.64
CA ILE A 59 -15.38 -15.39 23.70
C ILE A 59 -14.33 -15.18 24.78
N SER A 60 -14.11 -16.20 25.61
CA SER A 60 -13.07 -16.20 26.65
C SER A 60 -12.33 -17.55 26.59
N PRO A 61 -11.20 -17.63 25.88
CA PRO A 61 -10.38 -18.83 25.83
C PRO A 61 -9.87 -19.19 27.23
N THR A 62 -9.91 -20.47 27.60
CA THR A 62 -9.53 -20.94 28.93
C THR A 62 -8.01 -20.81 29.15
N ASP A 63 -7.23 -21.14 28.13
CA ASP A 63 -5.76 -21.12 28.18
C ASP A 63 -5.18 -19.68 28.10
N TYR A 64 -6.02 -18.68 27.77
CA TYR A 64 -5.64 -17.27 27.63
C TYR A 64 -6.59 -16.36 28.44
N PRO A 65 -6.51 -16.39 29.79
CA PRO A 65 -7.48 -15.76 30.67
C PRO A 65 -7.51 -14.23 30.61
N ASP A 66 -6.43 -13.61 30.13
CA ASP A 66 -6.28 -12.18 29.87
C ASP A 66 -6.95 -11.76 28.55
N ILE A 67 -7.33 -12.71 27.69
CA ILE A 67 -7.98 -12.45 26.42
C ILE A 67 -9.50 -12.65 26.54
N LYS A 68 -10.24 -11.56 26.35
CA LYS A 68 -11.69 -11.58 26.15
C LYS A 68 -12.03 -10.74 24.93
N TYR A 69 -12.60 -11.37 23.92
CA TYR A 69 -12.92 -10.70 22.66
C TYR A 69 -14.37 -10.99 22.26
N THR A 70 -14.81 -10.29 21.22
CA THR A 70 -16.16 -10.36 20.70
C THR A 70 -16.15 -10.76 19.24
N ILE A 71 -17.13 -11.57 18.85
CA ILE A 71 -17.47 -11.82 17.47
C ILE A 71 -18.83 -11.16 17.22
N LYS A 72 -18.92 -10.32 16.19
CA LYS A 72 -20.13 -9.59 15.83
C LYS A 72 -20.54 -9.92 14.40
N GLN A 73 -21.79 -10.32 14.21
CA GLN A 73 -22.38 -10.49 12.89
C GLN A 73 -22.46 -9.14 12.16
N LYS A 74 -22.02 -9.12 10.90
CA LYS A 74 -22.21 -8.03 9.94
C LYS A 74 -22.79 -8.58 8.63
N ILE A 75 -23.26 -7.68 7.79
CA ILE A 75 -23.60 -7.98 6.40
C ILE A 75 -22.44 -7.45 5.56
N GLY A 76 -21.76 -8.33 4.84
CA GLY A 76 -20.65 -8.01 3.95
C GLY A 76 -20.99 -8.33 2.50
N HIS A 77 -20.03 -8.17 1.60
CA HIS A 77 -20.18 -8.63 0.22
C HIS A 77 -19.86 -10.13 0.14
N GLY A 78 -20.68 -10.91 -0.56
CA GLY A 78 -20.42 -12.32 -0.87
C GLY A 78 -19.16 -12.48 -1.72
N GLY A 79 -18.49 -13.63 -1.60
CA GLY A 79 -17.15 -13.84 -2.16
C GLY A 79 -17.07 -13.89 -3.69
N VAL A 80 -18.11 -14.39 -4.37
CA VAL A 80 -18.09 -14.61 -5.83
C VAL A 80 -19.07 -13.69 -6.57
N ILE A 81 -20.16 -13.30 -5.91
CA ILE A 81 -21.19 -12.41 -6.44
C ILE A 81 -21.36 -11.29 -5.39
N PRO A 82 -21.44 -10.01 -5.79
CA PRO A 82 -21.62 -8.88 -4.87
C PRO A 82 -23.05 -8.83 -4.27
N VAL A 83 -23.57 -9.98 -3.87
CA VAL A 83 -24.78 -10.12 -3.06
C VAL A 83 -24.38 -9.87 -1.60
N PRO A 84 -25.13 -9.06 -0.83
CA PRO A 84 -24.95 -8.98 0.61
C PRO A 84 -24.99 -10.39 1.21
N ALA A 85 -24.08 -10.73 2.13
CA ALA A 85 -24.04 -12.04 2.80
C ALA A 85 -23.76 -11.87 4.30
N TYR A 86 -24.28 -12.78 5.13
CA TYR A 86 -23.94 -12.78 6.56
C TYR A 86 -22.49 -13.19 6.77
N THR A 87 -21.74 -12.35 7.47
CA THR A 87 -20.35 -12.58 7.86
C THR A 87 -20.12 -12.03 9.26
N TYR A 88 -18.89 -12.03 9.76
CA TYR A 88 -18.55 -11.55 11.09
C TYR A 88 -17.33 -10.64 11.10
N THR A 89 -17.22 -9.84 12.16
CA THR A 89 -15.98 -9.23 12.61
C THR A 89 -15.61 -9.80 13.96
N GLU A 90 -14.32 -9.86 14.24
CA GLU A 90 -13.83 -10.14 15.59
C GLU A 90 -12.74 -9.16 15.99
N ASP A 91 -12.68 -8.82 17.27
CA ASP A 91 -11.70 -7.87 17.80
C ASP A 91 -10.56 -8.57 18.56
N ARG A 92 -10.37 -9.88 18.34
CA ARG A 92 -9.30 -10.70 18.92
C ARG A 92 -7.92 -10.06 18.84
N MET A 93 -7.49 -9.66 17.64
CA MET A 93 -6.19 -9.01 17.42
C MET A 93 -6.06 -7.64 18.08
N LYS A 94 -7.19 -6.94 18.27
CA LYS A 94 -7.21 -5.70 19.06
C LYS A 94 -6.95 -5.97 20.54
N GLN A 95 -7.49 -7.05 21.09
CA GLN A 95 -7.29 -7.41 22.50
C GLN A 95 -5.85 -7.85 22.76
N VAL A 96 -5.32 -8.78 21.95
CA VAL A 96 -3.92 -9.22 22.04
C VAL A 96 -2.97 -8.04 21.82
N GLY A 97 -3.19 -7.25 20.77
CA GLY A 97 -2.30 -6.13 20.45
C GLY A 97 -2.27 -5.03 21.52
N ARG A 98 -3.35 -4.84 22.28
CA ARG A 98 -3.36 -3.90 23.43
C ARG A 98 -2.47 -4.37 24.58
N ILE A 99 -2.31 -5.68 24.76
CA ILE A 99 -1.49 -6.27 25.81
C ILE A 99 -0.04 -6.36 25.35
N VAL A 100 0.17 -6.83 24.11
CA VAL A 100 1.51 -7.18 23.62
C VAL A 100 2.27 -5.97 23.10
N VAL A 101 1.69 -5.14 22.24
CA VAL A 101 2.42 -4.05 21.56
C VAL A 101 3.10 -3.09 22.55
N PRO A 102 2.45 -2.65 23.67
CA PRO A 102 3.11 -1.78 24.65
C PRO A 102 4.31 -2.38 25.37
N LYS A 103 4.49 -3.72 25.37
CA LYS A 103 5.67 -4.37 25.97
C LYS A 103 6.94 -4.15 25.15
N PHE A 104 6.80 -3.94 23.85
CA PHE A 104 7.92 -3.81 22.91
C PHE A 104 8.09 -2.38 22.39
N PHE A 105 6.97 -1.66 22.21
CA PHE A 105 6.94 -0.33 21.62
C PHE A 105 6.29 0.68 22.56
N SER A 106 7.02 1.73 22.91
CA SER A 106 6.48 2.88 23.62
C SER A 106 5.42 3.62 22.80
N SER A 107 4.65 4.49 23.44
CA SER A 107 3.71 5.36 22.72
C SER A 107 4.42 6.32 21.76
N LYS A 108 5.64 6.77 22.10
CA LYS A 108 6.45 7.67 21.25
C LYS A 108 7.04 6.97 20.02
N GLU A 109 7.34 5.69 20.15
CA GLU A 109 7.83 4.85 19.04
C GLU A 109 6.71 4.41 18.09
N ARG A 110 5.43 4.70 18.40
CA ARG A 110 4.31 4.35 17.51
C ARG A 110 3.66 5.64 17.03
N LYS A 111 3.91 6.01 15.78
CA LYS A 111 3.19 7.11 15.11
C LYS A 111 1.69 6.80 15.09
N LYS A 112 1.37 5.55 14.76
CA LYS A 112 -0.01 5.07 14.64
C LYS A 112 -0.07 3.60 15.06
N LEU A 113 -1.12 3.25 15.80
CA LEU A 113 -1.49 1.88 16.09
C LEU A 113 -2.95 1.70 15.68
N GLN A 114 -3.20 0.79 14.75
CA GLN A 114 -4.54 0.50 14.27
C GLN A 114 -4.82 -0.99 14.34
N PHE A 115 -6.10 -1.28 14.50
CA PHE A 115 -6.62 -2.64 14.48
C PHE A 115 -7.71 -2.70 13.41
N SER A 116 -7.59 -3.64 12.48
CA SER A 116 -8.56 -3.86 11.41
C SER A 116 -8.70 -5.36 11.20
N ASP A 117 -9.92 -5.91 11.29
CA ASP A 117 -10.31 -7.31 11.02
C ASP A 117 -9.11 -8.26 10.82
N GLY A 118 -8.54 -8.75 11.93
CA GLY A 118 -7.43 -9.71 11.90
C GLY A 118 -6.00 -9.14 11.78
N ILE A 119 -5.85 -7.83 11.82
CA ILE A 119 -4.57 -7.16 11.56
C ILE A 119 -4.24 -6.17 12.68
N ILE A 120 -3.01 -6.26 13.21
CA ILE A 120 -2.36 -5.20 13.99
C ILE A 120 -1.48 -4.40 13.02
N LYS A 121 -1.76 -3.11 12.87
CA LYS A 121 -0.94 -2.19 12.05
C LYS A 121 -0.18 -1.22 12.93
N ILE A 122 1.14 -1.22 12.80
CA ILE A 122 2.05 -0.34 13.54
C ILE A 122 2.76 0.55 12.52
N SER A 123 2.66 1.86 12.67
CA SER A 123 3.43 2.81 11.86
C SER A 123 4.50 3.48 12.71
N TYR A 124 5.71 3.57 12.16
CA TYR A 124 6.87 4.22 12.73
C TYR A 124 7.41 5.28 11.76
N ASN A 125 7.83 6.43 12.28
CA ASN A 125 8.55 7.42 11.47
C ASN A 125 10.04 7.09 11.50
N ALA A 126 10.57 6.55 10.41
CA ALA A 126 11.97 6.19 10.27
C ALA A 126 12.86 7.44 10.23
N LYS A 127 13.85 7.51 11.13
CA LYS A 127 14.79 8.64 11.24
C LYS A 127 16.20 8.29 10.76
N SER A 128 16.64 7.08 11.04
CA SER A 128 17.96 6.56 10.66
C SER A 128 17.91 5.06 10.41
N ASP A 129 18.94 4.52 9.78
CA ASP A 129 19.03 3.07 9.53
C ASP A 129 19.24 2.26 10.81
N ALA A 130 19.89 2.86 11.83
CA ALA A 130 20.07 2.27 13.15
C ALA A 130 18.75 2.22 13.95
N ASP A 131 17.91 3.25 13.79
CA ASP A 131 16.57 3.24 14.37
C ASP A 131 15.69 2.16 13.74
N VAL A 132 15.76 2.00 12.40
CA VAL A 132 15.03 0.94 11.68
C VAL A 132 15.50 -0.43 12.15
N GLU A 133 16.81 -0.65 12.32
CA GLU A 133 17.38 -1.88 12.89
C GLU A 133 16.75 -2.23 14.22
N THR A 134 16.78 -1.27 15.15
CA THR A 134 16.26 -1.44 16.51
C THR A 134 14.77 -1.78 16.49
N MET A 135 14.00 -1.12 15.63
CA MET A 135 12.57 -1.37 15.47
C MET A 135 12.28 -2.74 14.82
N CYS A 136 13.11 -3.20 13.87
CA CYS A 136 13.03 -4.56 13.31
C CYS A 136 13.29 -5.63 14.39
N THR A 137 14.32 -5.47 15.22
CA THR A 137 14.59 -6.41 16.33
C THR A 137 13.42 -6.46 17.33
N LYS A 138 12.82 -5.30 17.64
CA LYS A 138 11.62 -5.25 18.49
C LYS A 138 10.41 -5.93 17.83
N LEU A 139 10.26 -5.82 16.51
CA LEU A 139 9.20 -6.49 15.76
C LEU A 139 9.37 -8.00 15.81
N GLU A 140 10.59 -8.51 15.56
CA GLU A 140 10.92 -9.94 15.68
C GLU A 140 10.59 -10.47 17.08
N ALA A 141 11.08 -9.81 18.13
CA ALA A 141 10.84 -10.22 19.51
C ALA A 141 9.35 -10.15 19.89
N MET A 142 8.61 -9.17 19.37
CA MET A 142 7.17 -9.08 19.56
C MET A 142 6.44 -10.25 18.89
N CYS A 143 6.78 -10.56 17.64
CA CYS A 143 6.18 -11.65 16.89
C CYS A 143 6.48 -13.00 17.56
N GLU A 144 7.71 -13.24 17.98
CA GLU A 144 8.08 -14.44 18.75
C GLU A 144 7.26 -14.54 20.04
N TYR A 145 7.15 -13.45 20.79
CA TYR A 145 6.34 -13.42 22.01
C TYR A 145 4.86 -13.71 21.73
N MET A 146 4.29 -13.15 20.66
CA MET A 146 2.91 -13.43 20.24
C MET A 146 2.71 -14.90 19.89
N ASN A 147 3.60 -15.49 19.10
CA ASN A 147 3.55 -16.89 18.74
C ASN A 147 3.61 -17.80 19.97
N ASN A 148 4.59 -17.56 20.85
CA ASN A 148 4.87 -18.43 21.99
C ASN A 148 3.80 -18.33 23.10
N ASN A 149 3.23 -17.14 23.31
CA ASN A 149 2.31 -16.89 24.43
C ASN A 149 0.83 -16.81 23.99
N TYR A 150 0.56 -16.61 22.70
CA TYR A 150 -0.79 -16.39 22.17
C TYR A 150 -1.03 -17.11 20.83
N GLY A 151 -0.24 -18.14 20.49
CA GLY A 151 -0.26 -18.81 19.18
C GLY A 151 -1.66 -19.16 18.65
N ALA A 152 -2.52 -19.81 19.46
CA ALA A 152 -3.89 -20.12 19.03
C ALA A 152 -4.78 -18.86 18.85
N VAL A 153 -4.48 -17.80 19.60
CA VAL A 153 -5.18 -16.50 19.51
C VAL A 153 -4.73 -15.69 18.30
N VAL A 154 -3.50 -15.84 17.81
CA VAL A 154 -2.98 -15.07 16.67
C VAL A 154 -2.97 -15.86 15.36
N ARG A 155 -3.25 -17.16 15.41
CA ARG A 155 -3.27 -18.04 14.24
C ARG A 155 -4.13 -17.48 13.10
N ASP A 156 -3.54 -17.54 11.90
CA ASP A 156 -4.07 -17.08 10.62
C ASP A 156 -4.18 -15.54 10.49
N GLU A 157 -3.69 -14.79 11.48
CA GLU A 157 -3.77 -13.32 11.57
C GLU A 157 -2.44 -12.64 11.26
N TYR A 158 -2.49 -11.31 11.17
CA TYR A 158 -1.38 -10.52 10.66
C TYR A 158 -0.89 -9.44 11.64
N VAL A 159 0.42 -9.24 11.64
CA VAL A 159 1.07 -8.03 12.12
C VAL A 159 1.70 -7.34 10.92
N MET A 160 1.39 -6.06 10.74
CA MET A 160 1.99 -5.22 9.71
C MET A 160 2.73 -4.06 10.38
N MET A 161 4.01 -3.90 10.05
CA MET A 161 4.81 -2.75 10.50
C MET A 161 5.27 -1.91 9.31
N TYR A 162 5.01 -0.61 9.39
CA TYR A 162 5.39 0.39 8.40
C TYR A 162 6.48 1.29 8.96
N PHE A 163 7.54 1.48 8.20
CA PHE A 163 8.66 2.37 8.51
C PHE A 163 8.64 3.51 7.49
N ASP A 164 7.96 4.59 7.86
CA ASP A 164 7.69 5.73 7.00
C ASP A 164 8.83 6.75 7.06
N GLU A 165 9.44 7.07 5.93
CA GLU A 165 10.21 8.30 5.78
C GLU A 165 9.32 9.48 5.37
N MET A 166 9.76 10.71 5.65
CA MET A 166 9.00 11.92 5.33
C MET A 166 8.79 12.08 3.82
N PRO A 167 7.54 12.31 3.36
CA PRO A 167 7.26 12.61 1.97
C PRO A 167 8.05 13.81 1.45
N ILE A 168 8.34 13.82 0.15
CA ILE A 168 8.97 14.96 -0.52
C ILE A 168 8.06 15.59 -1.56
N ARG A 169 8.25 16.89 -1.79
CA ARG A 169 7.62 17.61 -2.89
C ARG A 169 8.66 17.85 -3.97
N VAL A 170 8.34 17.44 -5.19
CA VAL A 170 9.18 17.67 -6.36
C VAL A 170 8.42 18.49 -7.38
N SER A 171 9.13 19.42 -8.03
CA SER A 171 8.54 20.27 -9.07
C SER A 171 7.96 19.46 -10.23
N THR A 172 8.44 18.23 -10.37
CA THR A 172 8.09 17.31 -11.43
C THR A 172 7.04 16.25 -11.06
N ASP A 173 6.32 16.37 -9.95
CA ASP A 173 5.34 15.34 -9.53
C ASP A 173 4.24 15.08 -10.58
N ARG A 174 3.74 13.85 -10.64
CA ARG A 174 2.80 13.39 -11.68
C ARG A 174 1.35 13.86 -11.44
N LYS A 175 1.03 14.36 -10.24
CA LYS A 175 -0.35 14.62 -9.77
C LYS A 175 -1.13 15.57 -10.67
N TYR A 176 -0.46 16.54 -11.29
CA TYR A 176 -1.08 17.53 -12.17
C TYR A 176 -0.46 17.54 -13.57
N LYS A 177 -0.19 16.36 -14.10
CA LYS A 177 0.49 16.20 -15.39
C LYS A 177 -0.24 15.23 -16.28
N LYS A 178 -0.29 15.57 -17.57
CA LYS A 178 -0.72 14.66 -18.62
C LYS A 178 0.34 14.65 -19.70
N THR A 179 0.81 13.46 -20.06
CA THR A 179 1.72 13.26 -21.18
C THR A 179 1.15 13.87 -22.46
N VAL A 180 2.03 14.38 -23.30
CA VAL A 180 1.65 15.13 -24.51
C VAL A 180 1.91 14.31 -25.75
N MET A 181 0.92 14.26 -26.64
CA MET A 181 1.07 13.68 -27.96
C MET A 181 1.98 14.56 -28.83
N ARG A 182 2.89 13.92 -29.56
CA ARG A 182 3.83 14.60 -30.45
C ARG A 182 3.13 15.46 -31.49
N ASP A 183 1.99 15.01 -32.00
CA ASP A 183 1.23 15.67 -33.07
C ASP A 183 0.57 16.97 -32.58
N ASN A 184 0.43 17.15 -31.26
CA ASN A 184 -0.16 18.34 -30.64
C ASN A 184 0.87 19.43 -30.31
N LEU A 185 2.15 19.25 -30.65
CA LEU A 185 3.22 20.17 -30.33
C LEU A 185 4.15 20.43 -31.53
N SER A 186 4.52 21.70 -31.73
CA SER A 186 5.54 22.04 -32.71
C SER A 186 6.93 21.62 -32.20
N ARG A 187 7.80 21.23 -33.13
CA ARG A 187 9.20 20.87 -32.83
C ARG A 187 9.91 22.01 -32.09
N THR A 188 9.72 23.25 -32.53
CA THR A 188 10.30 24.45 -31.92
C THR A 188 9.88 24.62 -30.46
N LYS A 189 8.62 24.33 -30.12
CA LYS A 189 8.13 24.45 -28.74
C LYS A 189 8.75 23.39 -27.82
N ILE A 190 8.94 22.17 -28.33
CA ILE A 190 9.64 21.09 -27.62
C ILE A 190 11.11 21.47 -27.39
N THR A 191 11.82 21.84 -28.45
CA THR A 191 13.24 22.23 -28.38
C THR A 191 13.45 23.42 -27.45
N SER A 192 12.62 24.47 -27.55
CA SER A 192 12.72 25.63 -26.66
C SER A 192 12.55 25.27 -25.18
N TYR A 193 11.62 24.36 -24.86
CA TYR A 193 11.44 23.88 -23.49
C TYR A 193 12.68 23.10 -23.01
N LEU A 194 13.11 22.11 -23.79
CA LEU A 194 14.20 21.21 -23.40
C LEU A 194 15.55 21.95 -23.34
N ASP A 195 15.85 22.83 -24.30
CA ASP A 195 17.04 23.68 -24.27
C ASP A 195 17.06 24.57 -23.02
N SER A 196 15.89 25.14 -22.64
CA SER A 196 15.81 26.01 -21.45
C SER A 196 16.01 25.27 -20.13
N LYS A 197 15.69 23.98 -20.08
CA LYS A 197 15.74 23.18 -18.84
C LYS A 197 17.01 22.34 -18.72
N TYR A 198 17.39 21.68 -19.81
CA TYR A 198 18.48 20.70 -19.85
C TYR A 198 19.72 21.18 -20.60
N GLY A 199 19.63 22.31 -21.31
CA GLY A 199 20.69 22.82 -22.17
C GLY A 199 20.61 22.22 -23.57
N SER A 200 21.11 22.97 -24.55
CA SER A 200 21.11 22.51 -25.94
C SER A 200 22.13 21.38 -26.14
N GLY A 201 21.74 20.34 -26.88
CA GLY A 201 22.61 19.21 -27.22
C GLY A 201 22.80 18.16 -26.12
N THR A 202 22.08 18.25 -24.99
CA THR A 202 22.17 17.29 -23.86
C THR A 202 21.07 16.23 -23.88
N TYR A 203 20.15 16.31 -24.84
CA TYR A 203 18.98 15.43 -24.93
C TYR A 203 18.65 15.05 -26.38
N THR A 204 17.88 13.99 -26.52
CA THR A 204 17.14 13.64 -27.74
C THR A 204 15.66 13.47 -27.42
N PHE A 205 14.79 13.57 -28.43
CA PHE A 205 13.37 13.25 -28.26
C PHE A 205 12.79 12.63 -29.53
N ARG A 206 11.83 11.73 -29.35
CA ARG A 206 11.12 11.05 -30.44
C ARG A 206 9.63 10.95 -30.18
N LYS A 207 8.88 10.60 -31.22
CA LYS A 207 7.51 10.11 -31.09
C LYS A 207 7.58 8.64 -30.72
N VAL A 208 6.90 8.24 -29.66
CA VAL A 208 6.79 6.82 -29.31
C VAL A 208 6.05 6.10 -30.45
N PRO A 209 6.61 5.00 -30.97
CA PRO A 209 6.01 4.24 -32.06
C PRO A 209 4.73 3.49 -31.62
N SER A 210 3.94 3.06 -32.59
CA SER A 210 2.60 2.47 -32.38
C SER A 210 2.59 1.04 -31.82
N ASP A 211 3.75 0.40 -31.74
CA ASP A 211 3.97 -0.91 -31.13
C ASP A 211 4.11 -0.85 -29.60
N GLU A 212 4.31 0.34 -29.01
CA GLU A 212 4.35 0.58 -27.56
C GLU A 212 2.99 1.08 -27.04
N VAL A 213 2.09 0.15 -26.74
CA VAL A 213 0.66 0.42 -26.43
C VAL A 213 0.42 1.44 -25.30
N SER A 214 1.31 1.54 -24.30
CA SER A 214 1.09 2.41 -23.14
C SER A 214 1.47 3.87 -23.37
N HIS A 215 2.30 4.18 -24.38
CA HIS A 215 2.84 5.52 -24.63
C HIS A 215 2.75 5.95 -26.09
N GLU A 216 2.03 5.20 -26.94
CA GLU A 216 1.90 5.47 -28.36
C GLU A 216 1.63 6.95 -28.67
N GLY A 217 2.49 7.52 -29.52
CA GLY A 217 2.35 8.88 -30.00
C GLY A 217 2.78 9.97 -29.00
N GLU A 218 3.16 9.62 -27.78
CA GLU A 218 3.71 10.55 -26.79
C GLU A 218 5.11 11.04 -27.20
N VAL A 219 5.55 12.15 -26.59
CA VAL A 219 6.92 12.65 -26.78
C VAL A 219 7.82 12.07 -25.70
N GLU A 220 8.60 11.05 -26.07
CA GLU A 220 9.66 10.49 -25.26
C GLU A 220 10.93 11.34 -25.40
N VAL A 221 11.61 11.55 -24.28
CA VAL A 221 12.84 12.33 -24.15
C VAL A 221 13.88 11.47 -23.45
N THR A 222 15.11 11.54 -23.95
CA THR A 222 16.26 10.84 -23.40
C THR A 222 17.36 11.85 -23.11
N LEU A 223 17.94 11.80 -21.92
CA LEU A 223 19.15 12.56 -21.61
C LEU A 223 20.37 11.78 -22.12
N ASN A 224 21.31 12.46 -22.76
CA ASN A 224 22.48 11.80 -23.37
C ASN A 224 23.37 11.10 -22.32
N GLU A 225 23.41 11.61 -21.10
CA GLU A 225 24.12 11.02 -19.96
C GLU A 225 23.44 9.74 -19.44
N TYR A 226 22.15 9.56 -19.71
CA TYR A 226 21.30 8.49 -19.20
C TYR A 226 20.45 7.87 -20.33
N PRO A 227 21.08 7.25 -21.34
CA PRO A 227 20.40 6.79 -22.55
C PRO A 227 19.32 5.72 -22.28
N ASP A 228 19.51 4.90 -21.24
CA ASP A 228 18.63 3.77 -20.91
C ASP A 228 17.47 4.15 -19.98
N MET A 229 17.31 5.43 -19.67
CA MET A 229 16.27 5.93 -18.79
C MET A 229 15.47 7.05 -19.47
N PRO A 230 14.58 6.70 -20.42
CA PRO A 230 13.71 7.68 -21.05
C PRO A 230 12.66 8.22 -20.08
N PHE A 231 12.13 9.40 -20.38
CA PHE A 231 11.00 10.02 -19.70
C PHE A 231 10.13 10.78 -20.72
N TYR A 232 8.99 11.30 -20.28
CA TYR A 232 8.03 11.90 -21.21
C TYR A 232 7.85 13.40 -20.99
N LEU A 233 7.58 14.13 -22.07
CA LEU A 233 7.02 15.46 -21.94
C LEU A 233 5.58 15.38 -21.45
N ALA A 234 5.18 16.38 -20.69
CA ALA A 234 3.83 16.53 -20.20
C ALA A 234 3.36 17.99 -20.27
N ALA A 235 2.06 18.17 -20.14
CA ALA A 235 1.43 19.46 -19.93
C ALA A 235 0.84 19.50 -18.52
N ASN A 236 0.99 20.66 -17.87
CA ASN A 236 0.42 20.87 -16.57
C ASN A 236 -1.12 20.96 -16.67
N THR A 237 -1.83 20.27 -15.78
CA THR A 237 -3.29 20.24 -15.73
C THR A 237 -3.87 21.12 -14.62
N ASN A 238 -3.04 21.65 -13.72
CA ASN A 238 -3.46 22.60 -12.69
C ASN A 238 -3.95 23.90 -13.34
N ALA A 239 -5.10 24.42 -12.87
CA ALA A 239 -5.75 25.61 -13.41
C ALA A 239 -4.80 26.80 -13.59
N SER A 240 -3.90 27.04 -12.63
CA SER A 240 -2.96 28.18 -12.63
C SER A 240 -1.83 28.07 -13.68
N LYS A 241 -1.51 26.86 -14.14
CA LYS A 241 -0.40 26.58 -15.06
C LYS A 241 -0.85 25.79 -16.29
N ARG A 242 -2.16 25.70 -16.52
CA ARG A 242 -2.76 24.79 -17.49
C ARG A 242 -2.13 24.94 -18.88
N GLY A 243 -1.70 23.82 -19.46
CA GLY A 243 -1.09 23.78 -20.79
C GLY A 243 0.38 24.22 -20.87
N LYS A 244 0.98 24.68 -19.76
CA LYS A 244 2.44 24.90 -19.71
C LYS A 244 3.16 23.56 -19.80
N LEU A 245 4.19 23.49 -20.64
CA LEU A 245 5.02 22.29 -20.78
C LEU A 245 5.78 21.99 -19.49
N THR A 246 5.91 20.71 -19.23
CA THR A 246 6.66 20.09 -18.15
C THR A 246 7.12 18.70 -18.62
N ASP A 247 7.64 17.88 -17.72
CA ASP A 247 8.09 16.52 -18.01
C ASP A 247 7.85 15.60 -16.81
N THR A 248 8.04 14.30 -16.99
CA THR A 248 7.84 13.28 -15.96
C THR A 248 9.17 12.73 -15.40
N LEU A 249 10.30 13.40 -15.68
CA LEU A 249 11.65 12.92 -15.38
C LEU A 249 11.77 12.27 -14.00
N TYR A 250 11.47 12.98 -12.91
CA TYR A 250 11.63 12.42 -11.56
C TYR A 250 10.86 11.11 -11.35
N SER A 251 9.57 11.07 -11.71
CA SER A 251 8.73 9.89 -11.50
C SER A 251 9.17 8.71 -12.38
N ASP A 252 9.51 8.97 -13.64
CA ASP A 252 9.97 7.93 -14.57
C ASP A 252 11.35 7.39 -14.19
N MET A 253 12.27 8.27 -13.77
CA MET A 253 13.59 7.87 -13.28
C MET A 253 13.47 7.02 -12.02
N LEU A 254 12.64 7.45 -11.06
CA LEU A 254 12.43 6.67 -9.84
C LEU A 254 11.82 5.30 -10.14
N ALA A 255 10.84 5.24 -11.05
CA ALA A 255 10.23 3.99 -11.48
C ALA A 255 11.22 3.06 -12.19
N ASN A 256 12.02 3.58 -13.13
CA ASN A 256 13.04 2.82 -13.84
C ASN A 256 14.10 2.27 -12.86
N LEU A 257 14.61 3.10 -11.97
CA LEU A 257 15.60 2.68 -10.98
C LEU A 257 15.05 1.61 -10.04
N VAL A 258 13.82 1.78 -9.54
CA VAL A 258 13.19 0.77 -8.69
C VAL A 258 12.97 -0.56 -9.44
N PHE A 259 12.55 -0.49 -10.70
CA PHE A 259 12.37 -1.67 -11.54
C PHE A 259 13.69 -2.42 -11.78
N ASN A 260 14.78 -1.69 -12.00
CA ASN A 260 16.10 -2.24 -12.28
C ASN A 260 16.95 -2.53 -11.03
N PHE A 261 16.44 -2.27 -9.82
CA PHE A 261 17.15 -2.60 -8.60
C PHE A 261 17.30 -4.13 -8.48
N PRO A 262 18.51 -4.67 -8.28
CA PRO A 262 18.77 -6.11 -8.28
C PRO A 262 18.31 -6.76 -6.97
N LYS A 263 16.99 -6.79 -6.75
CA LYS A 263 16.39 -7.28 -5.52
C LYS A 263 16.65 -8.78 -5.28
N ASP A 264 16.82 -9.54 -6.36
CA ASP A 264 17.06 -10.99 -6.32
C ASP A 264 18.45 -11.34 -5.73
N ASP A 265 19.39 -10.38 -5.72
CA ASP A 265 20.68 -10.53 -5.01
C ASP A 265 20.52 -10.58 -3.49
N TYR A 266 19.36 -10.17 -2.97
CA TYR A 266 19.07 -10.07 -1.54
C TYR A 266 17.97 -11.01 -1.07
N ASP A 267 16.92 -11.19 -1.88
CA ASP A 267 15.80 -12.07 -1.57
C ASP A 267 15.08 -12.47 -2.87
N SER A 268 15.18 -13.76 -3.22
CA SER A 268 14.56 -14.33 -4.42
C SER A 268 13.07 -14.67 -4.24
N SER A 269 12.47 -14.29 -3.12
CA SER A 269 11.07 -14.56 -2.83
C SER A 269 10.15 -13.73 -3.71
N SER A 270 9.10 -14.37 -4.23
CA SER A 270 7.99 -13.68 -4.92
C SER A 270 7.22 -12.73 -4.00
N TYR A 271 7.47 -12.78 -2.69
CA TYR A 271 6.84 -11.90 -1.70
C TYR A 271 7.61 -10.59 -1.46
N LEU A 272 8.78 -10.40 -2.08
CA LEU A 272 9.50 -9.12 -2.10
C LEU A 272 9.01 -8.25 -3.27
N GLU A 273 8.38 -7.13 -2.92
CA GLU A 273 7.89 -6.14 -3.87
C GLU A 273 8.58 -4.80 -3.63
N ILE A 274 9.08 -4.19 -4.69
CA ILE A 274 9.62 -2.84 -4.67
C ILE A 274 8.95 -2.05 -5.78
N SER A 275 8.37 -0.90 -5.45
CA SER A 275 7.64 -0.07 -6.42
C SER A 275 7.84 1.41 -6.15
N ALA A 276 7.94 2.20 -7.20
CA ALA A 276 7.86 3.66 -7.10
C ALA A 276 6.41 4.07 -6.79
N GLN A 277 6.25 5.05 -5.92
CA GLN A 277 4.96 5.51 -5.42
C GLN A 277 4.89 7.03 -5.49
N ASP A 278 4.06 7.54 -6.40
CA ASP A 278 3.69 8.96 -6.41
C ASP A 278 2.84 9.29 -5.17
N ASN A 279 1.97 8.38 -4.73
CA ASN A 279 1.11 8.54 -3.56
C ASN A 279 1.15 7.29 -2.66
N LEU A 280 1.08 7.50 -1.34
CA LEU A 280 0.97 6.46 -0.33
C LEU A 280 -0.16 6.84 0.63
N ASP A 281 -1.11 5.94 0.87
CA ASP A 281 -2.29 6.18 1.72
C ASP A 281 -3.11 7.44 1.37
N GLY A 282 -3.18 7.78 0.07
CA GLY A 282 -3.91 8.95 -0.43
C GLY A 282 -3.15 10.27 -0.32
N GLU A 283 -1.95 10.26 0.25
CA GLU A 283 -1.07 11.41 0.37
C GLU A 283 0.06 11.36 -0.66
N LEU A 284 0.50 12.53 -1.12
CA LEU A 284 1.64 12.64 -2.02
C LEU A 284 2.90 12.14 -1.30
N TYR A 285 3.62 11.22 -1.94
CA TYR A 285 4.81 10.56 -1.38
C TYR A 285 6.07 10.81 -2.20
N ASN A 286 6.00 10.58 -3.52
CA ASN A 286 7.12 10.69 -4.46
C ASN A 286 8.35 9.88 -4.06
N GLY A 287 8.15 8.62 -3.68
CA GLY A 287 9.17 7.77 -3.10
C GLY A 287 9.04 6.31 -3.50
N VAL A 288 9.59 5.42 -2.68
CA VAL A 288 9.61 3.97 -2.93
C VAL A 288 8.86 3.24 -1.83
N ARG A 289 8.08 2.24 -2.20
CA ARG A 289 7.54 1.25 -1.26
C ARG A 289 8.32 -0.05 -1.42
N LEU A 290 8.86 -0.52 -0.31
CA LEU A 290 9.58 -1.78 -0.18
C LEU A 290 8.75 -2.68 0.74
N LYS A 291 8.16 -3.74 0.21
CA LYS A 291 7.23 -4.61 0.94
C LYS A 291 7.75 -6.04 0.96
N ARG A 292 7.65 -6.66 2.12
CA ARG A 292 7.83 -8.11 2.28
C ARG A 292 6.76 -8.71 3.15
N TYR A 293 6.13 -9.75 2.62
CA TYR A 293 5.26 -10.65 3.37
C TYR A 293 6.04 -11.88 3.79
N LEU A 294 5.85 -12.37 5.01
CA LEU A 294 6.34 -13.68 5.46
C LEU A 294 5.32 -14.37 6.34
N LYS A 295 5.40 -15.69 6.39
CA LYS A 295 4.72 -16.49 7.40
C LYS A 295 5.70 -16.84 8.50
N TRP A 296 5.27 -16.64 9.75
CA TRP A 296 6.09 -16.85 10.92
C TRP A 296 6.51 -18.33 11.01
N GLY A 297 7.80 -18.57 11.19
CA GLY A 297 8.38 -19.92 11.27
C GLY A 297 8.75 -20.57 9.94
N ASP A 298 8.26 -20.06 8.80
CA ASP A 298 8.60 -20.61 7.48
C ASP A 298 9.99 -20.14 7.00
N GLU A 299 10.39 -18.92 7.36
CA GLU A 299 11.65 -18.29 6.94
C GLU A 299 12.32 -17.57 8.12
N SER A 300 13.64 -17.74 8.27
CA SER A 300 14.43 -17.05 9.30
C SER A 300 15.17 -15.84 8.75
N GLY A 301 15.28 -14.77 9.55
CA GLY A 301 16.09 -13.59 9.19
C GLY A 301 15.45 -12.66 8.15
N VAL A 302 14.19 -12.87 7.77
CA VAL A 302 13.50 -12.01 6.78
C VAL A 302 13.38 -10.56 7.26
N ILE A 303 13.06 -10.35 8.54
CA ILE A 303 12.85 -9.01 9.11
C ILE A 303 14.17 -8.22 9.17
N SER A 304 15.28 -8.87 9.54
CA SER A 304 16.62 -8.27 9.49
C SER A 304 17.10 -8.05 8.04
N ASN A 305 16.90 -9.00 7.12
CA ASN A 305 17.24 -8.85 5.71
C ASN A 305 16.53 -7.65 5.05
N MET A 306 15.28 -7.37 5.44
CA MET A 306 14.56 -6.20 4.95
C MET A 306 15.27 -4.87 5.24
N GLN A 307 15.94 -4.76 6.39
CA GLN A 307 16.76 -3.60 6.70
C GLN A 307 17.98 -3.51 5.77
N ALA A 308 18.64 -4.63 5.47
CA ALA A 308 19.77 -4.68 4.54
C ALA A 308 19.35 -4.27 3.12
N ILE A 309 18.22 -4.80 2.63
CA ILE A 309 17.63 -4.41 1.33
C ILE A 309 17.34 -2.92 1.29
N ARG A 310 16.72 -2.37 2.35
CA ARG A 310 16.42 -0.94 2.45
C ARG A 310 17.69 -0.08 2.38
N LYS A 311 18.77 -0.48 3.05
CA LYS A 311 20.08 0.20 3.01
C LYS A 311 20.69 0.14 1.61
N ALA A 312 20.68 -1.04 0.98
CA ALA A 312 21.18 -1.23 -0.38
C ALA A 312 20.41 -0.38 -1.40
N LEU A 313 19.08 -0.39 -1.32
CA LEU A 313 18.20 0.45 -2.15
C LEU A 313 18.52 1.93 -1.95
N ARG A 314 18.72 2.39 -0.72
CA ARG A 314 19.13 3.76 -0.44
C ARG A 314 20.46 4.12 -1.12
N VAL A 315 21.47 3.25 -1.02
CA VAL A 315 22.78 3.46 -1.65
C VAL A 315 22.65 3.51 -3.16
N TYR A 316 21.88 2.59 -3.75
CA TYR A 316 21.62 2.54 -5.19
C TYR A 316 20.95 3.82 -5.70
N LEU A 317 19.86 4.26 -5.06
CA LEU A 317 19.16 5.51 -5.44
C LEU A 317 20.07 6.75 -5.30
N ASN A 318 20.98 6.77 -4.33
CA ASN A 318 21.89 7.90 -4.11
C ASN A 318 22.92 8.09 -5.24
N GLN A 319 23.10 7.12 -6.13
CA GLN A 319 24.01 7.22 -7.28
C GLN A 319 23.48 8.15 -8.38
N TYR A 320 22.17 8.46 -8.38
CA TYR A 320 21.50 9.13 -9.50
C TYR A 320 21.02 10.54 -9.13
N PRO A 321 21.61 11.61 -9.69
CA PRO A 321 21.25 12.98 -9.31
C PRO A 321 19.81 13.36 -9.67
N MET A 322 19.23 12.76 -10.72
CA MET A 322 17.88 13.08 -11.22
C MET A 322 16.76 12.86 -10.19
N ILE A 323 16.99 11.98 -9.21
CA ILE A 323 16.05 11.71 -8.11
C ILE A 323 16.54 12.29 -6.78
N ASN A 324 17.78 12.76 -6.70
CA ASN A 324 18.37 13.34 -5.49
C ASN A 324 18.35 14.88 -5.49
N TYR A 325 17.81 15.51 -6.55
CA TYR A 325 17.62 16.95 -6.64
C TYR A 325 16.23 17.27 -7.20
N SER A 326 15.47 18.10 -6.50
CA SER A 326 14.11 18.51 -6.93
C SER A 326 14.08 19.46 -8.14
N ASP A 327 15.25 19.97 -8.51
CA ASP A 327 15.50 20.96 -9.54
C ASP A 327 16.59 20.53 -10.54
N TYR A 328 16.85 19.22 -10.63
CA TYR A 328 17.74 18.67 -11.65
C TYR A 328 17.41 19.24 -13.04
N PRO A 329 18.42 19.66 -13.85
CA PRO A 329 19.87 19.48 -13.65
C PRO A 329 20.60 20.61 -12.90
N LYS A 330 19.89 21.59 -12.33
CA LYS A 330 20.55 22.71 -11.62
C LYS A 330 21.27 22.28 -10.35
N ASN A 331 20.78 21.19 -9.73
CA ASN A 331 21.37 20.53 -8.57
C ASN A 331 21.57 21.46 -7.35
N GLN A 332 20.64 22.41 -7.13
CA GLN A 332 20.73 23.35 -5.99
C GLN A 332 19.90 22.86 -4.81
N HIS A 333 18.83 22.10 -5.05
CA HIS A 333 17.87 21.69 -4.02
C HIS A 333 17.89 20.18 -3.82
N LYS A 334 18.85 19.72 -3.00
CA LYS A 334 19.01 18.30 -2.67
C LYS A 334 17.77 17.77 -1.95
N VAL A 335 17.31 16.61 -2.39
CA VAL A 335 16.24 15.84 -1.76
C VAL A 335 16.71 14.41 -1.52
N LYS A 336 15.96 13.68 -0.70
CA LYS A 336 16.17 12.27 -0.42
C LYS A 336 14.86 11.55 -0.75
N PRO A 337 14.77 10.76 -1.84
CA PRO A 337 13.58 9.98 -2.17
C PRO A 337 13.15 9.14 -0.97
N PRO A 338 11.94 9.31 -0.41
CA PRO A 338 11.58 8.61 0.80
C PRO A 338 11.33 7.13 0.53
N ILE A 339 11.72 6.26 1.46
CA ILE A 339 11.43 4.81 1.39
C ILE A 339 10.46 4.45 2.52
N CYS A 340 9.31 3.89 2.15
CA CYS A 340 8.35 3.27 3.06
C CYS A 340 8.62 1.77 3.02
N MET A 341 9.15 1.24 4.13
CA MET A 341 9.35 -0.20 4.27
C MET A 341 8.14 -0.80 4.99
N GLU A 342 7.58 -1.86 4.44
CA GLU A 342 6.44 -2.59 4.99
C GLU A 342 6.83 -4.06 5.22
N ILE A 343 6.66 -4.52 6.45
CA ILE A 343 6.85 -5.91 6.82
C ILE A 343 5.50 -6.45 7.27
N SER A 344 5.03 -7.51 6.61
CA SER A 344 3.78 -8.21 6.95
C SER A 344 4.11 -9.62 7.42
N VAL A 345 3.75 -9.94 8.66
CA VAL A 345 3.95 -11.25 9.29
C VAL A 345 2.60 -11.92 9.49
N GLN A 346 2.38 -13.08 8.87
CA GLN A 346 1.25 -13.97 9.18
C GLN A 346 1.68 -15.00 10.22
N PHE A 347 0.80 -15.33 11.17
CA PHE A 347 1.02 -16.37 12.18
C PHE A 347 0.37 -17.71 11.85
#